data_AF-A0AAW0WAG7-F1
#
_entry.id   AF-A0AAW0WAG7-F1
#
_cell.length_a   1.000
_cell.length_b   1.000
_cell.length_c   1.000
_cell.angle_alpha   90.00
_cell.angle_beta   90.00
_cell.angle_gamma   90.00
#
_symmetry.space_group_name_H-M   'P 1'
#
loop_
_entity.id
_entity.type
_entity.pdbx_description
1 polymer ?
#
loop_
_entity_poly.entity_id
_entity_poly.type
_entity_poly.pdbx_seq_one_letter_code
_entity_poly.pdbx_strand_id
1 'polypeptide(L)'
;MVSAATIWESVPFSTTYTSEKMVVELPMPAERLGEVMVKHAIDKHVLQGYALNILEFVQVRITIKHDYRGSLNIVLVCPSGTRSTLAAPREVDNSTKGLVDWPLGTVRCWGEDPVGTYQMTVMQTRHQHLNGQLVSWQLVLHGTSMTPSELQGRRELVERAVRGEVIHVNRSMLCHPPELRFEPFEPLPERWLKVLVITGFFFMFMAVFNSLEYMFCYNDEKGKFYKKLQDLSAGRAMHQRSVSVQRSLTADHRYGSIEGGSNSQS
;
A
#
# COMPACT_ATOMS: atom_id res chain seq x y z
N MET A 1 13.24 31.75 -29.47
CA MET A 1 13.46 31.48 -28.03
C MET A 1 13.16 32.70 -27.18
N VAL A 2 13.76 33.87 -27.45
CA VAL A 2 13.48 35.11 -26.69
C VAL A 2 12.00 35.50 -26.74
N SER A 3 11.36 35.50 -27.92
CA SER A 3 9.92 35.81 -28.04
C SER A 3 9.00 34.82 -27.33
N ALA A 4 9.43 33.57 -27.13
CA ALA A 4 8.69 32.61 -26.32
C ALA A 4 8.86 32.93 -24.83
N ALA A 5 10.08 33.29 -24.40
CA ALA A 5 10.37 33.63 -23.01
C ALA A 5 9.64 34.91 -22.54
N THR A 6 9.43 35.88 -23.43
CA THR A 6 8.69 37.12 -23.10
C THR A 6 7.23 36.86 -22.75
N ILE A 7 6.63 35.78 -23.25
CA ILE A 7 5.24 35.37 -22.98
C ILE A 7 5.14 34.15 -22.06
N TRP A 8 6.26 33.58 -21.62
CA TRP A 8 6.29 32.33 -20.87
C TRP A 8 5.83 32.53 -19.44
N GLU A 9 4.72 31.92 -19.04
CA GLU A 9 4.26 31.91 -17.65
C GLU A 9 4.94 30.79 -16.87
N SER A 10 5.14 30.96 -15.57
CA SER A 10 5.63 29.87 -14.73
C SER A 10 4.69 28.67 -14.83
N VAL A 11 5.26 27.46 -14.85
CA VAL A 11 4.47 26.22 -14.78
C VAL A 11 4.07 25.94 -13.33
N PRO A 12 2.99 25.18 -13.08
CA PRO A 12 2.66 24.71 -11.74
C PRO A 12 3.82 23.94 -11.11
N PHE A 13 3.76 23.75 -9.79
CA PHE A 13 4.75 22.92 -9.11
C PHE A 13 4.78 21.50 -9.69
N SER A 14 6.00 20.97 -9.84
CA SER A 14 6.19 19.59 -10.27
C SER A 14 5.65 18.65 -9.20
N THR A 15 4.93 17.62 -9.65
CA THR A 15 4.49 16.49 -8.86
C THR A 15 5.16 15.21 -9.36
N THR A 16 5.26 14.21 -8.48
CA THR A 16 5.90 12.94 -8.79
C THR A 16 5.04 11.79 -8.29
N TYR A 17 4.77 10.82 -9.17
CA TYR A 17 4.17 9.54 -8.84
C TYR A 17 5.23 8.44 -8.93
N THR A 18 5.27 7.55 -7.96
CA THR A 18 6.17 6.38 -7.97
C THR A 18 5.35 5.11 -7.82
N SER A 19 5.47 4.20 -8.78
CA SER A 19 4.80 2.90 -8.72
C SER A 19 5.42 2.01 -7.64
N GLU A 20 4.70 0.98 -7.24
CA GLU A 20 5.30 -0.13 -6.51
C GLU A 20 6.41 -0.78 -7.35
N LYS A 21 7.43 -1.32 -6.67
CA LYS A 21 8.53 -2.02 -7.32
C LYS A 21 8.05 -3.40 -7.75
N MET A 22 7.96 -3.62 -9.05
CA MET A 22 7.52 -4.88 -9.63
C MET A 22 8.70 -5.85 -9.73
N VAL A 23 8.67 -6.91 -8.93
CA VAL A 23 9.63 -8.02 -8.99
C VAL A 23 9.08 -9.06 -9.95
N VAL A 24 9.77 -9.29 -11.07
CA VAL A 24 9.30 -10.15 -12.17
C VAL A 24 10.16 -11.40 -12.38
N GLU A 25 11.46 -11.32 -12.04
CA GLU A 25 12.43 -12.43 -12.14
C GLU A 25 12.46 -13.18 -13.48
N LEU A 26 12.16 -12.48 -14.58
CA LEU A 26 12.02 -13.07 -15.91
C LEU A 26 13.40 -13.35 -16.53
N PRO A 27 13.72 -14.60 -16.89
CA PRO A 27 14.92 -14.90 -17.65
C PRO A 27 14.81 -14.32 -19.07
N MET A 28 15.92 -13.80 -19.59
CA MET A 28 16.02 -13.43 -21.00
C MET A 28 16.09 -14.72 -21.82
N PRO A 29 15.28 -14.87 -22.89
CA PRO A 29 15.33 -16.05 -23.74
C PRO A 29 16.74 -16.29 -24.27
N ALA A 30 17.22 -17.53 -24.18
CA ALA A 30 18.52 -17.93 -24.71
C ALA A 30 18.57 -17.97 -26.24
N GLU A 31 17.44 -17.73 -26.89
CA GLU A 31 17.29 -17.64 -28.33
C GLU A 31 17.99 -16.40 -28.90
N ARG A 32 18.34 -16.48 -30.19
CA ARG A 32 18.96 -15.36 -30.91
C ARG A 32 17.97 -14.19 -30.92
N LEU A 33 18.37 -13.05 -30.35
CA LEU A 33 17.54 -11.84 -30.21
C LEU A 33 16.36 -12.02 -29.23
N GLY A 34 16.58 -12.69 -28.10
CA GLY A 34 15.59 -12.78 -27.03
C GLY A 34 15.10 -11.41 -26.55
N GLU A 35 13.79 -11.29 -26.36
CA GLU A 35 13.13 -10.12 -25.80
C GLU A 35 12.28 -10.47 -24.58
N VAL A 36 12.21 -9.56 -23.63
CA VAL A 36 11.33 -9.62 -22.46
C VAL A 36 10.51 -8.34 -22.41
N MET A 37 9.20 -8.50 -22.36
CA MET A 37 8.25 -7.40 -22.31
C MET A 37 7.50 -7.41 -20.98
N VAL A 38 7.44 -6.26 -20.33
CA VAL A 38 6.64 -6.03 -19.12
C VAL A 38 5.74 -4.82 -19.31
N LYS A 39 4.58 -4.83 -18.65
CA LYS A 39 3.57 -3.78 -18.76
C LYS A 39 3.12 -3.34 -17.37
N HIS A 40 2.80 -2.07 -17.24
CA HIS A 40 2.19 -1.49 -16.03
C HIS A 40 1.08 -0.52 -16.44
N ALA A 41 -0.13 -0.79 -15.97
CA ALA A 41 -1.29 0.06 -16.20
C ALA A 41 -1.45 1.02 -15.02
N ILE A 42 -1.63 2.30 -15.32
CA ILE A 42 -1.91 3.34 -14.34
C ILE A 42 -3.31 3.88 -14.61
N ASP A 43 -4.16 3.80 -13.60
CA ASP A 43 -5.51 4.33 -13.65
C ASP A 43 -5.55 5.80 -13.24
N LYS A 44 -6.53 6.53 -13.78
CA LYS A 44 -6.76 7.94 -13.48
C LYS A 44 -6.95 8.22 -11.98
N HIS A 45 -7.65 7.34 -11.26
CA HIS A 45 -7.93 7.52 -9.84
C HIS A 45 -6.65 7.52 -8.98
N VAL A 46 -5.63 6.77 -9.40
CA VAL A 46 -4.33 6.72 -8.71
C VAL A 46 -3.62 8.08 -8.82
N LEU A 47 -3.65 8.68 -10.02
CA LEU A 47 -2.95 9.95 -10.29
C LEU A 47 -3.66 11.19 -9.77
N GLN A 48 -4.98 11.11 -9.52
CA GLN A 48 -5.75 12.23 -8.94
C GLN A 48 -5.18 12.70 -7.59
N GLY A 49 -4.73 11.77 -6.74
CA GLY A 49 -4.11 12.11 -5.45
C GLY A 49 -2.76 12.84 -5.57
N TYR A 50 -2.11 12.74 -6.72
CA TYR A 50 -0.83 13.40 -7.00
C TYR A 50 -1.00 14.68 -7.82
N ALA A 51 -2.22 14.99 -8.27
CA ALA A 51 -2.49 16.06 -9.23
C ALA A 51 -1.56 15.99 -10.46
N LEU A 52 -1.32 14.78 -10.99
CA LEU A 52 -0.46 14.55 -12.13
C LEU A 52 -1.33 14.36 -13.38
N ASN A 53 -1.42 15.43 -14.17
CA ASN A 53 -2.30 15.50 -15.35
C ASN A 53 -1.52 15.51 -16.67
N ILE A 54 -0.31 16.06 -16.66
CA ILE A 54 0.56 16.17 -17.84
C ILE A 54 1.95 15.62 -17.50
N LEU A 55 2.46 14.72 -18.33
CA LEU A 55 3.81 14.20 -18.21
C LEU A 55 4.86 15.23 -18.60
N GLU A 56 5.96 15.27 -17.86
CA GLU A 56 7.16 16.02 -18.21
C GLU A 56 8.37 15.10 -18.40
N PHE A 57 8.56 14.16 -17.48
CA PHE A 57 9.67 13.23 -17.51
C PHE A 57 9.22 11.86 -16.98
N VAL A 58 9.59 10.81 -17.69
CA VAL A 58 9.31 9.43 -17.28
C VAL A 58 10.63 8.75 -16.97
N GLN A 59 10.74 8.19 -15.77
CA GLN A 59 11.89 7.44 -15.32
C GLN A 59 11.49 6.00 -15.00
N VAL A 60 12.37 5.06 -15.32
CA VAL A 60 12.28 3.66 -14.98
C VAL A 60 13.52 3.27 -14.20
N ARG A 61 13.34 2.79 -12.97
CA ARG A 61 14.42 2.16 -12.20
C ARG A 61 14.39 0.67 -12.46
N ILE A 62 15.50 0.12 -12.94
CA ILE A 62 15.57 -1.28 -13.34
C ILE A 62 16.70 -2.02 -12.62
N THR A 63 16.45 -3.30 -12.35
CA THR A 63 17.48 -4.24 -11.92
C THR A 63 17.53 -5.40 -12.90
N ILE A 64 18.64 -5.53 -13.61
CA ILE A 64 18.89 -6.56 -14.63
C ILE A 64 20.23 -7.20 -14.35
N LYS A 65 20.27 -8.53 -14.24
CA LYS A 65 21.50 -9.31 -14.26
C LYS A 65 21.79 -9.69 -15.72
N HIS A 66 23.02 -9.50 -16.19
CA HIS A 66 23.38 -9.82 -17.56
C HIS A 66 24.88 -10.06 -17.71
N ASP A 67 25.27 -11.10 -18.44
CA ASP A 67 26.67 -11.44 -18.69
C ASP A 67 27.40 -10.38 -19.55
N TYR A 68 26.66 -9.68 -20.40
CA TYR A 68 27.20 -8.61 -21.25
C TYR A 68 26.29 -7.40 -21.27
N ARG A 69 26.49 -6.45 -20.35
CA ARG A 69 25.62 -5.28 -20.18
C ARG A 69 25.48 -4.43 -21.44
N GLY A 70 26.52 -4.33 -22.27
CA GLY A 70 26.50 -3.58 -23.51
C GLY A 70 25.58 -4.13 -24.60
N SER A 71 25.09 -5.36 -24.46
CA SER A 71 24.20 -5.98 -25.46
C SER A 71 22.73 -5.62 -25.23
N LEU A 72 22.40 -5.02 -24.08
CA LEU A 72 21.06 -4.63 -23.70
C LEU A 72 20.56 -3.47 -24.56
N ASN A 73 19.36 -3.64 -25.11
CA ASN A 73 18.58 -2.57 -25.73
C ASN A 73 17.26 -2.45 -24.97
N ILE A 74 17.06 -1.32 -24.31
CA ILE A 74 15.91 -1.09 -23.41
C ILE A 74 15.05 0.00 -24.01
N VAL A 75 13.78 -0.33 -24.22
CA VAL A 75 12.80 0.55 -24.85
C VAL A 75 11.59 0.69 -23.93
N LEU A 76 11.12 1.91 -23.77
CA LEU A 76 9.87 2.24 -23.11
C LEU A 76 8.87 2.81 -24.13
N VAL A 77 7.62 2.38 -24.05
CA VAL A 77 6.48 2.93 -24.79
C VAL A 77 5.52 3.55 -23.78
N CYS A 78 5.25 4.85 -23.94
CA CYS A 78 4.28 5.59 -23.14
C CYS A 78 2.84 5.30 -23.60
N PRO A 79 1.82 5.61 -22.78
CA PRO A 79 0.42 5.29 -23.07
C PRO A 79 -0.07 5.81 -24.43
N SER A 80 0.41 6.97 -24.89
CA SER A 80 0.05 7.55 -26.18
C SER A 80 0.74 6.87 -27.39
N GLY A 81 1.57 5.85 -27.15
CA GLY A 81 2.33 5.13 -28.18
C GLY A 81 3.74 5.67 -28.42
N THR A 82 4.17 6.72 -27.72
CA THR A 82 5.51 7.30 -27.89
C THR A 82 6.60 6.35 -27.44
N ARG A 83 7.48 5.98 -28.38
CA ARG A 83 8.57 5.03 -28.16
C ARG A 83 9.89 5.74 -27.85
N SER A 84 10.51 5.36 -26.75
CA SER A 84 11.78 5.90 -26.23
C SER A 84 12.80 4.80 -26.00
N THR A 85 13.99 4.92 -26.62
CA THR A 85 15.13 4.04 -26.29
C THR A 85 15.81 4.58 -25.05
N LEU A 86 15.69 3.85 -23.94
CA LEU A 86 16.23 4.22 -22.64
C LEU A 86 17.72 3.83 -22.50
N ALA A 87 18.10 2.71 -23.09
CA ALA A 87 19.49 2.28 -23.19
C ALA A 87 19.72 1.62 -24.55
N ALA A 88 20.62 2.19 -25.34
CA ALA A 88 21.04 1.60 -26.61
C ALA A 88 22.16 0.58 -26.40
N PRO A 89 22.35 -0.37 -27.34
CA PRO A 89 23.51 -1.25 -27.35
C PRO A 89 24.82 -0.45 -27.35
N ARG A 90 25.79 -0.93 -26.58
CA ARG A 90 27.13 -0.37 -26.44
C ARG A 90 28.14 -1.48 -26.65
N GLU A 91 28.70 -1.56 -27.85
CA GLU A 91 29.57 -2.67 -28.29
C GLU A 91 30.79 -2.89 -27.38
N VAL A 92 31.35 -1.82 -26.81
CA VAL A 92 32.56 -1.87 -25.97
C VAL A 92 32.26 -2.22 -24.50
N ASP A 93 31.00 -2.17 -24.07
CA ASP A 93 30.63 -2.44 -22.66
C ASP A 93 30.47 -3.93 -22.38
N ASN A 94 31.58 -4.59 -22.09
CA ASN A 94 31.67 -6.01 -21.75
C ASN A 94 31.45 -6.32 -20.26
N SER A 95 30.85 -5.39 -19.49
CA SER A 95 30.64 -5.57 -18.06
C SER A 95 29.59 -6.65 -17.76
N THR A 96 29.90 -7.53 -16.80
CA THR A 96 29.00 -8.56 -16.24
C THR A 96 28.19 -8.06 -15.04
N LYS A 97 28.37 -6.80 -14.62
CA LYS A 97 27.73 -6.24 -13.41
C LYS A 97 26.22 -5.99 -13.58
N GLY A 98 25.72 -6.04 -14.81
CA GLY A 98 24.33 -5.72 -15.12
C GLY A 98 23.96 -4.27 -14.75
N LEU A 99 22.69 -4.06 -14.43
CA LEU A 99 22.12 -2.81 -13.95
C LEU A 99 21.47 -3.08 -12.59
N VAL A 100 21.78 -2.28 -11.58
CA VAL A 100 21.26 -2.45 -10.22
C VAL A 100 20.60 -1.15 -9.80
N ASP A 101 19.29 -1.20 -9.60
CA ASP A 101 18.45 -0.03 -9.29
C ASP A 101 18.76 1.20 -10.17
N TRP A 102 19.07 0.94 -11.45
CA TRP A 102 19.62 1.96 -12.34
C TRP A 102 18.50 2.83 -12.89
N PRO A 103 18.55 4.17 -12.70
CA PRO A 103 17.54 5.06 -13.26
C PRO A 103 17.83 5.32 -14.75
N LEU A 104 16.87 5.00 -15.60
CA LEU A 104 16.81 5.42 -16.99
C LEU A 104 15.58 6.28 -17.20
N GLY A 105 15.56 7.20 -18.15
CA GLY A 105 14.37 8.00 -18.38
C GLY A 105 14.32 8.68 -19.74
N THR A 106 13.19 9.34 -20.00
CA THR A 106 12.88 10.00 -21.27
C THR A 106 12.03 11.24 -21.07
N VAL A 107 12.30 12.26 -21.88
CA VAL A 107 11.47 13.46 -22.04
C VAL A 107 10.61 13.40 -23.31
N ARG A 108 10.67 12.30 -24.08
CA ARG A 108 9.90 12.19 -25.33
C ARG A 108 8.39 12.19 -25.11
N CYS A 109 7.95 11.76 -23.93
CA CYS A 109 6.54 11.73 -23.55
C CYS A 109 6.05 13.04 -22.92
N TRP A 110 6.82 14.13 -23.06
CA TRP A 110 6.47 15.43 -22.50
C TRP A 110 5.19 15.97 -23.14
N GLY A 111 4.22 16.37 -22.33
CA GLY A 111 2.92 16.87 -22.76
C GLY A 111 1.85 15.80 -22.95
N GLU A 112 2.16 14.51 -22.73
CA GLU A 112 1.20 13.41 -22.88
C GLU A 112 0.34 13.18 -21.63
N ASP A 113 -0.79 12.49 -21.83
CA ASP A 113 -1.61 11.98 -20.73
C ASP A 113 -0.83 10.88 -19.97
N PRO A 114 -0.62 11.02 -18.65
CA PRO A 114 0.07 10.02 -17.84
C PRO A 114 -0.74 8.74 -17.62
N VAL A 115 -2.05 8.74 -17.88
CA VAL A 115 -2.95 7.60 -17.66
C VAL A 115 -2.82 6.58 -18.79
N GLY A 116 -2.79 5.30 -18.42
CA GLY A 116 -2.81 4.19 -19.37
C GLY A 116 -1.68 3.19 -19.14
N THR A 117 -1.33 2.43 -20.18
CA THR A 117 -0.38 1.32 -20.07
C THR A 117 1.01 1.71 -20.56
N TYR A 118 1.99 1.63 -19.67
CA TYR A 118 3.40 1.74 -19.98
C TYR A 118 3.95 0.36 -20.30
N GLN A 119 4.69 0.26 -21.39
CA GLN A 119 5.30 -1.00 -21.82
C GLN A 119 6.81 -0.85 -21.90
N MET A 120 7.55 -1.66 -21.14
CA MET A 120 9.01 -1.74 -21.23
C MET A 120 9.39 -3.04 -21.93
N THR A 121 10.30 -2.95 -22.88
CA THR A 121 10.88 -4.09 -23.60
C THR A 121 12.39 -4.07 -23.43
N VAL A 122 12.95 -5.19 -22.97
CA VAL A 122 14.39 -5.42 -22.87
C VAL A 122 14.76 -6.45 -23.92
N MET A 123 15.67 -6.09 -24.82
CA MET A 123 16.14 -6.96 -25.91
C MET A 123 17.64 -7.19 -25.77
N GLN A 124 18.10 -8.35 -26.24
CA GLN A 124 19.51 -8.62 -26.43
C GLN A 124 19.89 -8.51 -27.90
N THR A 125 20.95 -7.77 -28.21
CA THR A 125 21.40 -7.55 -29.60
C THR A 125 22.49 -8.51 -30.06
N ARG A 126 23.19 -9.18 -29.14
CA ARG A 126 24.29 -10.10 -29.49
C ARG A 126 23.74 -11.50 -29.79
N HIS A 127 24.22 -12.11 -30.87
CA HIS A 127 23.83 -13.46 -31.31
C HIS A 127 24.49 -14.64 -30.56
N GLN A 128 25.09 -14.36 -29.39
CA GLN A 128 25.68 -15.39 -28.53
C GLN A 128 24.67 -15.77 -27.43
N HIS A 129 24.72 -17.01 -26.96
CA HIS A 129 23.99 -17.41 -25.75
C HIS A 129 24.57 -16.64 -24.56
N LEU A 130 23.83 -15.62 -24.09
CA LEU A 130 24.18 -14.85 -22.90
C LEU A 130 23.10 -15.11 -21.86
N ASN A 131 23.50 -15.26 -20.60
CA ASN A 131 22.53 -15.35 -19.52
C ASN A 131 22.14 -13.93 -19.11
N GLY A 132 20.83 -13.73 -18.99
CA GLY A 132 20.23 -12.48 -18.58
C GLY A 132 18.97 -12.72 -17.79
N GLN A 133 18.68 -11.84 -16.85
CA GLN A 133 17.44 -11.88 -16.07
C GLN A 133 17.01 -10.45 -15.73
N LEU A 134 15.78 -10.10 -16.11
CA LEU A 134 15.10 -8.92 -15.61
C LEU A 134 14.57 -9.23 -14.21
N VAL A 135 15.19 -8.66 -13.18
CA VAL A 135 14.84 -8.96 -11.78
C VAL A 135 13.65 -8.11 -11.35
N SER A 136 13.75 -6.80 -11.53
CA SER A 136 12.68 -5.88 -11.14
C SER A 136 12.71 -4.59 -11.94
N TRP A 137 11.57 -3.90 -11.96
CA TRP A 137 11.45 -2.57 -12.50
C TRP A 137 10.45 -1.73 -11.70
N GLN A 138 10.62 -0.42 -11.71
CA GLN A 138 9.76 0.55 -11.04
C GLN A 138 9.61 1.77 -11.94
N LEU A 139 8.38 2.26 -12.07
CA LEU A 139 8.05 3.42 -12.88
C LEU A 139 7.93 4.65 -11.98
N VAL A 140 8.53 5.75 -12.41
CA VAL A 140 8.47 7.06 -11.75
C VAL A 140 8.06 8.09 -12.79
N LEU A 141 6.94 8.76 -12.54
CA LEU A 141 6.39 9.79 -13.42
C LEU A 141 6.57 11.15 -12.78
N HIS A 142 7.09 12.10 -13.55
CA HIS A 142 7.17 13.50 -13.17
C HIS A 142 6.28 14.31 -14.10
N GLY A 143 5.55 15.27 -13.53
CA GLY A 143 4.58 16.04 -14.29
C GLY A 143 4.07 17.24 -13.53
N THR A 144 2.98 17.82 -14.02
CA THR A 144 2.30 18.95 -13.39
C THR A 144 0.79 18.73 -13.32
N SER A 145 0.12 19.57 -12.54
CA SER A 145 -1.33 19.62 -12.39
C SER A 145 -2.05 20.36 -13.52
N MET A 146 -1.31 20.86 -14.51
CA MET A 146 -1.85 21.59 -15.65
C MET A 146 -2.87 20.74 -16.41
N THR A 147 -3.98 21.33 -16.84
CA THR A 147 -4.96 20.61 -17.66
C THR A 147 -4.50 20.52 -19.13
N PRO A 148 -4.94 19.51 -19.91
CA PRO A 148 -4.61 19.43 -21.33
C PRO A 148 -5.02 20.68 -22.13
N SER A 149 -6.15 21.31 -21.77
CA SER A 149 -6.60 22.57 -22.38
C SER A 149 -5.68 23.75 -22.06
N GLU A 150 -5.19 23.85 -20.82
CA GLU A 150 -4.22 24.89 -20.43
C GLU A 150 -2.90 24.70 -21.19
N LEU A 151 -2.40 23.46 -21.29
CA LEU A 151 -1.17 23.16 -22.02
C LEU A 151 -1.31 23.53 -23.51
N GLN A 152 -2.43 23.18 -24.12
CA GLN A 152 -2.73 23.50 -25.52
C GLN A 152 -2.79 25.02 -25.74
N GLY A 153 -3.53 25.75 -24.90
CA GLY A 153 -3.61 27.21 -24.99
C GLY A 153 -2.25 27.90 -24.82
N ARG A 154 -1.41 27.38 -23.90
CA ARG A 154 -0.02 27.87 -23.72
C ARG A 154 0.85 27.57 -24.94
N ARG A 155 0.71 26.40 -25.56
CA ARG A 155 1.44 26.05 -26.80
C ARG A 155 1.07 27.00 -27.93
N GLU A 156 -0.22 27.26 -28.14
CA GLU A 156 -0.69 28.18 -29.16
C GLU A 156 -0.18 29.62 -28.94
N LEU A 157 -0.18 30.09 -27.69
CA LEU A 157 0.36 31.40 -27.34
C LEU A 157 1.87 31.50 -27.66
N VAL A 158 2.64 30.47 -27.32
CA VAL A 158 4.08 30.38 -27.63
C VAL A 158 4.31 30.39 -29.13
N GLU A 159 3.55 29.62 -29.89
CA GLU A 159 3.70 29.57 -31.35
C GLU A 159 3.38 30.92 -32.00
N ARG A 160 2.31 31.60 -31.57
CA ARG A 160 1.96 32.95 -32.04
C ARG A 160 3.05 33.97 -31.73
N ALA A 161 3.62 33.92 -30.52
CA ALA A 161 4.70 34.81 -30.13
C ALA A 161 6.00 34.55 -30.90
N VAL A 162 6.32 33.28 -31.19
CA VAL A 162 7.47 32.91 -32.04
C VAL A 162 7.27 33.39 -33.48
N ARG A 163 6.03 33.42 -33.99
CA ARG A 163 5.68 34.04 -35.27
C ARG A 163 5.73 35.56 -35.28
N GLY A 164 5.92 36.21 -34.13
CA GLY A 164 5.98 37.67 -34.01
C GLY A 164 4.61 38.36 -33.92
N GLU A 165 3.52 37.61 -33.75
CA GLU A 165 2.16 38.15 -33.63
C GLU A 165 1.89 38.78 -32.24
N VAL A 166 2.76 38.53 -31.27
CA VAL A 166 2.64 39.00 -29.89
C VAL A 166 3.88 39.82 -29.54
N ILE A 167 3.77 41.15 -29.64
CA ILE A 167 4.92 42.07 -29.54
C ILE A 167 5.03 42.71 -28.13
N HIS A 168 3.94 42.74 -27.34
CA HIS A 168 3.93 43.37 -26.03
C HIS A 168 3.10 42.60 -25.01
N VAL A 169 3.76 42.12 -23.96
CA VAL A 169 3.09 41.70 -22.72
C VAL A 169 3.63 42.61 -21.62
N ASN A 170 2.77 43.45 -21.04
CA ASN A 170 3.12 44.29 -19.91
C ASN A 170 3.31 43.39 -18.67
N ARG A 171 4.53 42.90 -18.46
CA ARG A 171 4.88 41.98 -17.36
C ARG A 171 5.44 42.70 -16.15
N SER A 172 4.85 43.83 -15.79
CA SER A 172 5.18 44.53 -14.54
C SER A 172 4.83 43.72 -13.27
N MET A 173 4.29 42.50 -13.40
CA MET A 173 4.12 41.60 -12.27
C MET A 173 5.43 40.86 -11.98
N LEU A 174 6.11 41.37 -10.96
CA LEU A 174 7.04 40.62 -10.11
C LEU A 174 6.47 39.23 -9.84
N CYS A 175 7.35 38.23 -9.80
CA CYS A 175 7.07 36.83 -9.46
C CYS A 175 5.81 36.72 -8.62
N HIS A 176 4.75 36.10 -9.17
CA HIS A 176 3.59 35.77 -8.36
C HIS A 176 4.12 34.98 -7.16
N PRO A 177 3.88 35.44 -5.91
CA PRO A 177 4.25 34.65 -4.76
C PRO A 177 3.63 33.26 -4.98
N PRO A 178 4.37 32.17 -4.67
CA PRO A 178 3.87 30.83 -4.91
C PRO A 178 2.47 30.74 -4.33
N GLU A 179 1.54 30.22 -5.12
CA GLU A 179 0.19 29.95 -4.63
C GLU A 179 0.36 28.83 -3.59
N LEU A 180 0.55 29.24 -2.34
CA LEU A 180 0.61 28.37 -1.18
C LEU A 180 -0.78 27.74 -1.06
N ARG A 181 -1.04 26.69 -1.84
CA ARG A 181 -2.02 25.66 -1.45
C ARG A 181 -1.40 24.80 -0.37
N PHE A 182 -0.98 25.44 0.71
CA PHE A 182 -1.39 24.91 1.99
C PHE A 182 -2.83 25.39 2.07
N GLU A 183 -3.83 24.50 1.96
CA GLU A 183 -5.00 24.75 2.81
C GLU A 183 -4.38 24.96 4.19
N PRO A 184 -4.40 26.18 4.76
CA PRO A 184 -3.90 26.36 6.10
C PRO A 184 -4.67 25.31 6.91
N PHE A 185 -3.94 24.46 7.62
CA PHE A 185 -4.57 23.60 8.60
C PHE A 185 -5.41 24.54 9.46
N GLU A 186 -6.72 24.60 9.23
CA GLU A 186 -7.61 25.37 10.06
C GLU A 186 -7.63 24.59 11.37
N PRO A 187 -6.94 25.07 12.42
CA PRO A 187 -6.97 24.36 13.67
C PRO A 187 -8.44 24.24 14.07
N LEU A 188 -8.86 23.04 14.47
CA LEU A 188 -10.20 22.81 15.00
C LEU A 188 -10.53 23.96 15.96
N PRO A 189 -11.65 24.69 15.75
CA PRO A 189 -11.97 25.86 16.57
C PRO A 189 -11.89 25.49 18.05
N GLU A 190 -11.37 26.38 18.89
CA GLU A 190 -11.12 26.12 20.32
C GLU A 190 -12.35 25.54 21.04
N ARG A 191 -13.55 25.88 20.58
CA ARG A 191 -14.83 25.33 21.04
C ARG A 191 -14.91 23.81 20.83
N TRP A 192 -14.59 23.32 19.65
CA TRP A 192 -14.60 21.89 19.33
C TRP A 192 -13.50 21.14 20.05
N LEU A 193 -12.32 21.77 20.22
CA LEU A 193 -11.25 21.20 21.03
C LEU A 193 -11.66 21.02 22.49
N LYS A 194 -12.31 22.03 23.09
CA LYS A 194 -12.88 21.94 24.44
C LYS A 194 -13.93 20.84 24.53
N VAL A 195 -14.82 20.74 23.55
CA VAL A 195 -15.83 19.67 23.50
C VAL A 195 -15.16 18.29 23.46
N LEU A 196 -14.18 18.07 22.56
CA LEU A 196 -13.47 16.80 22.45
C LEU A 196 -12.74 16.41 23.75
N VAL A 197 -12.09 17.36 24.42
CA VAL A 197 -11.42 17.12 25.70
C VAL A 197 -12.41 16.75 26.80
N ILE A 198 -13.54 17.46 26.90
CA ILE A 198 -14.59 17.18 27.90
C ILE A 198 -15.23 15.81 27.62
N THR A 199 -15.51 15.50 26.36
CA THR A 199 -16.06 14.21 25.94
C THR A 199 -15.08 13.07 26.24
N GLY A 200 -13.78 13.26 25.98
CA GLY A 200 -12.74 12.29 26.34
C GLY A 200 -12.64 12.06 27.85
N PHE A 201 -12.69 13.12 28.65
CA PHE A 201 -12.67 13.03 30.10
C PHE A 201 -13.90 12.31 30.66
N PHE A 202 -15.08 12.58 30.08
CA PHE A 202 -16.32 11.89 30.44
C PHE A 202 -16.23 10.39 30.15
N PHE A 203 -15.75 9.99 28.96
CA PHE A 203 -15.59 8.58 28.64
C PHE A 203 -14.52 7.89 29.49
N MET A 204 -13.44 8.58 29.84
CA MET A 204 -12.45 8.07 30.79
C MET A 204 -13.07 7.82 32.17
N PHE A 205 -13.82 8.80 32.71
CA PHE A 205 -14.51 8.65 33.98
C PHE A 205 -15.55 7.52 33.95
N MET A 206 -16.32 7.42 32.87
CA MET A 206 -17.27 6.32 32.69
C MET A 206 -16.57 4.96 32.59
N ALA A 207 -15.43 4.86 31.89
CA ALA A 207 -14.66 3.64 31.82
C ALA A 207 -14.10 3.24 33.20
N VAL A 208 -13.60 4.19 33.99
CA VAL A 208 -13.14 3.96 35.37
C VAL A 208 -14.32 3.54 36.25
N PHE A 209 -15.45 4.23 36.20
CA PHE A 209 -16.64 3.88 36.97
C PHE A 209 -17.11 2.45 36.64
N ASN A 210 -17.27 2.12 35.36
CA ASN A 210 -17.65 0.77 34.93
C ASN A 210 -16.62 -0.29 35.33
N SER A 211 -15.32 0.05 35.31
CA SER A 211 -14.26 -0.86 35.76
C SER A 211 -14.30 -1.08 37.27
N LEU A 212 -14.62 -0.04 38.06
CA LEU A 212 -14.79 -0.15 39.51
C LEU A 212 -16.06 -0.91 39.87
N GLU A 213 -17.18 -0.66 39.19
CA GLU A 213 -18.38 -1.49 39.35
C GLU A 213 -18.06 -2.95 39.04
N TYR A 214 -17.37 -3.22 37.93
CA TYR A 214 -16.94 -4.58 37.60
C TYR A 214 -16.03 -5.15 38.70
N MET A 215 -15.02 -4.42 39.18
CA MET A 215 -14.07 -4.92 40.18
C MET A 215 -14.73 -5.18 41.55
N PHE A 216 -15.57 -4.26 42.03
CA PHE A 216 -16.26 -4.42 43.31
C PHE A 216 -17.40 -5.45 43.25
N CYS A 217 -18.21 -5.44 42.19
CA CYS A 217 -19.34 -6.36 42.06
C CYS A 217 -18.89 -7.79 41.70
N TYR A 218 -17.88 -7.95 40.84
CA TYR A 218 -17.31 -9.26 40.50
C TYR A 218 -16.68 -9.95 41.71
N ASN A 219 -16.01 -9.21 42.60
CA ASN A 219 -15.46 -9.78 43.83
C ASN A 219 -16.57 -10.28 44.77
N ASP A 220 -17.70 -9.58 44.86
CA ASP A 220 -18.82 -9.97 45.72
C ASP A 220 -19.56 -11.21 45.18
N GLU A 221 -19.77 -11.29 43.86
CA GLU A 221 -20.34 -12.48 43.22
C GLU A 221 -19.42 -13.70 43.33
N LYS A 222 -18.11 -13.53 43.12
CA LYS A 222 -17.13 -14.62 43.25
C LYS A 222 -17.07 -15.15 44.68
N GLY A 223 -17.13 -14.27 45.67
CA GLY A 223 -17.21 -14.63 47.09
C GLY A 223 -18.45 -15.47 47.41
N LYS A 224 -19.63 -15.04 46.94
CA LYS A 224 -20.90 -15.79 47.10
C LYS A 224 -20.85 -17.15 46.40
N PHE A 225 -20.24 -17.23 45.22
CA PHE A 225 -20.10 -18.48 44.47
C PHE A 225 -19.22 -19.51 45.18
N TYR A 226 -18.04 -19.09 45.70
CA TYR A 226 -17.18 -20.00 46.48
C TYR A 226 -17.86 -20.47 47.76
N LYS A 227 -18.59 -19.60 48.46
CA LYS A 227 -19.35 -19.99 49.65
C LYS A 227 -20.43 -21.03 49.32
N LYS A 228 -21.16 -20.85 48.21
CA LYS A 228 -22.16 -21.82 47.73
C LYS A 228 -21.53 -23.17 47.35
N LEU A 229 -20.35 -23.17 46.73
CA LEU A 229 -19.60 -24.41 46.44
C LEU A 229 -19.17 -25.12 47.74
N GLN A 230 -18.72 -24.36 48.73
CA GLN A 230 -18.34 -24.90 50.03
C GLN A 230 -19.55 -25.52 50.76
N ASP A 231 -20.70 -24.83 50.77
CA ASP A 231 -21.94 -25.34 51.35
C ASP A 231 -22.44 -26.61 50.63
N LEU A 232 -22.38 -26.66 49.30
CA LEU A 232 -22.73 -27.85 48.52
C LEU A 232 -21.78 -29.02 48.81
N SER A 233 -20.48 -28.76 48.98
CA SER A 233 -19.50 -29.78 49.35
C SER A 233 -19.74 -30.31 50.77
N ALA A 234 -20.06 -29.43 51.73
CA ALA A 234 -20.41 -29.79 53.09
C ALA A 234 -21.72 -30.59 53.14
N GLY A 235 -22.73 -30.17 52.37
CA GLY A 235 -23.99 -30.90 52.21
C GLY A 235 -23.80 -32.29 51.61
N ARG A 236 -22.95 -32.44 50.58
CA ARG A 236 -22.58 -33.76 50.04
C ARG A 236 -21.85 -34.62 51.06
N ALA A 237 -20.92 -34.06 51.83
CA ALA A 237 -20.21 -34.79 52.88
C ALA A 237 -21.15 -35.26 54.00
N MET A 238 -22.10 -34.41 54.42
CA MET A 238 -23.14 -34.79 55.38
C MET A 238 -24.06 -35.88 54.82
N HIS A 239 -24.48 -35.75 53.54
CA HIS A 239 -25.33 -36.74 52.90
C HIS A 239 -24.61 -38.09 52.77
N GLN A 240 -23.32 -38.11 52.40
CA GLN A 240 -22.52 -39.34 52.39
C GLN A 240 -22.40 -39.96 53.79
N ARG A 241 -22.19 -39.14 54.83
CA ARG A 241 -22.19 -39.63 56.23
C ARG A 241 -23.55 -40.24 56.60
N SER A 242 -24.66 -39.56 56.30
CA SER A 242 -26.01 -40.06 56.57
C SER A 242 -26.28 -41.37 55.82
N VAL A 243 -25.91 -41.48 54.55
CA VAL A 243 -26.07 -42.70 53.75
C VAL A 243 -25.19 -43.84 54.30
N SER A 244 -23.97 -43.55 54.76
CA SER A 244 -23.13 -44.57 55.41
C SER A 244 -23.74 -45.09 56.72
N VAL A 245 -24.32 -44.20 57.54
CA VAL A 245 -25.02 -44.57 58.79
C VAL A 245 -26.30 -45.37 58.50
N GLN A 246 -27.07 -44.98 57.47
CA GLN A 246 -28.27 -45.70 57.05
C GLN A 246 -27.95 -47.09 56.47
N ARG A 247 -26.82 -47.22 55.74
CA ARG A 247 -26.35 -48.52 55.23
C ARG A 247 -25.87 -49.44 56.34
N SER A 248 -25.23 -48.93 57.39
CA SER A 248 -24.92 -49.76 58.57
C SER A 248 -26.19 -50.25 59.28
N LEU A 249 -27.21 -49.40 59.43
CA LEU A 249 -28.46 -49.78 60.10
C LEU A 249 -29.32 -50.77 59.28
N THR A 250 -29.24 -50.72 57.94
CA THR A 250 -29.99 -51.61 57.05
C THR A 250 -29.27 -52.92 56.72
N ALA A 251 -27.95 -52.99 56.89
CA ALA A 251 -27.19 -54.25 56.84
C ALA A 251 -27.50 -55.14 58.05
N ASP A 252 -27.67 -54.56 59.24
CA ASP A 252 -28.13 -55.29 60.44
C ASP A 252 -29.53 -55.89 60.27
N HIS A 253 -30.40 -55.25 59.48
CA HIS A 253 -31.78 -55.71 59.30
C HIS A 253 -31.97 -56.76 58.17
N ARG A 254 -30.99 -56.96 57.27
CA ARG A 254 -31.13 -57.83 56.08
C ARG A 254 -30.49 -59.22 56.23
N TYR A 255 -29.85 -59.52 57.35
CA TYR A 255 -29.42 -60.89 57.69
C TYR A 255 -30.55 -61.76 58.28
N GLY A 256 -31.74 -61.20 58.48
CA GLY A 256 -32.91 -61.90 58.99
C GLY A 256 -34.03 -62.04 57.96
N SER A 257 -33.83 -62.76 56.84
CA SER A 257 -34.91 -63.45 56.12
C SER A 257 -34.46 -64.10 54.80
N ILE A 258 -34.58 -65.44 54.78
CA ILE A 258 -34.87 -66.31 53.63
C ILE A 258 -33.68 -66.75 52.77
N GLU A 259 -33.17 -67.95 53.05
CA GLU A 259 -33.14 -69.05 52.07
C GLU A 259 -33.32 -70.39 52.80
N GLY A 260 -34.44 -71.05 52.53
CA GLY A 260 -34.71 -72.44 52.86
C GLY A 260 -35.38 -73.10 51.66
N GLY A 261 -34.85 -74.25 51.23
CA GLY A 261 -35.55 -75.24 50.41
C GLY A 261 -35.17 -75.30 48.93
N SER A 262 -34.34 -76.29 48.56
CA SER A 262 -34.35 -76.90 47.23
C SER A 262 -34.54 -78.42 47.35
N ASN A 263 -35.19 -78.97 46.32
CA ASN A 263 -35.89 -80.25 46.23
C ASN A 263 -35.01 -81.51 46.11
N SER A 264 -35.68 -82.64 46.36
CA SER A 264 -35.30 -84.03 46.06
C SER A 264 -35.33 -84.39 44.56
N GLN A 265 -34.40 -85.24 44.09
CA GLN A 265 -34.64 -86.48 43.31
C GLN A 265 -33.32 -87.20 42.90
N SER A 266 -33.47 -88.52 42.74
CA SER A 266 -32.56 -89.61 42.29
C SER A 266 -31.47 -90.09 43.26
#